data_AF-A0A1J3CWU1-F1
#
_entry.id   AF-A0A1J3CWU1-F1
#
_cell.length_a   1.000
_cell.length_b   1.000
_cell.length_c   1.000
_cell.angle_alpha   90.00
_cell.angle_beta   90.00
_cell.angle_gamma   90.00
#
_symmetry.space_group_name_H-M   'P 1'
#
loop_
_entity.id
_entity.type
_entity.pdbx_description
1 polymer ?
#
loop_
_entity_poly.entity_id
_entity_poly.type
_entity_poly.pdbx_seq_one_letter_code
_entity_poly.pdbx_strand_id
1 'polypeptide(L)'
;GAKGGTIFAVIVCINMGGKTFGRGLSNLKYFSEAVVAGERIIKMIKRVPHIDSYNTEGQILEKITGEVQFKHVKFMYPSRPETLIFDDLCLRIPSGKTVALVGGSGSGKSTVISLLQRLYDPVGGEILLDGVPIRELQV
;
A
#
# COMPACT_ATOMS: atom_id res chain seq x y z
N GLY A 1 -16.94 71.36 7.95
CA GLY A 1 -16.25 70.67 6.84
C GLY A 1 -15.15 69.80 7.39
N ALA A 2 -14.91 68.62 6.82
CA ALA A 2 -13.83 67.74 7.25
C ALA A 2 -12.45 68.39 7.03
N LYS A 3 -11.50 68.21 7.95
CA LYS A 3 -10.14 68.72 7.82
C LYS A 3 -9.40 67.92 6.74
N GLY A 4 -8.70 68.60 5.83
CA GLY A 4 -8.01 67.95 4.68
C GLY A 4 -7.05 66.82 5.05
N GLY A 5 -6.37 66.93 6.20
CA GLY A 5 -5.48 65.87 6.71
C GLY A 5 -6.20 64.56 7.05
N THR A 6 -7.46 64.63 7.53
CA THR A 6 -8.27 63.44 7.81
C THR A 6 -8.67 62.73 6.52
N ILE A 7 -9.04 63.47 5.47
CA ILE A 7 -9.40 62.91 4.17
C ILE A 7 -8.18 62.20 3.55
N PHE A 8 -7.00 62.83 3.59
CA PHE A 8 -5.76 62.24 3.09
C PHE A 8 -5.40 60.94 3.82
N ALA A 9 -5.47 60.94 5.17
CA ALA A 9 -5.19 59.76 5.98
C ALA A 9 -6.11 58.58 5.62
N VAL A 10 -7.42 58.82 5.45
CA VAL A 10 -8.39 57.79 5.06
C VAL A 10 -8.03 57.17 3.71
N ILE A 11 -7.70 57.99 2.71
CA ILE A 11 -7.31 57.50 1.37
C ILE A 11 -6.07 56.62 1.44
N VAL A 12 -5.05 57.02 2.21
CA VAL A 12 -3.82 56.24 2.40
C VAL A 12 -4.12 54.90 3.08
N CYS A 13 -4.94 54.90 4.15
CA CYS A 13 -5.35 53.67 4.83
C CYS A 13 -6.09 52.70 3.92
N ILE A 14 -7.02 53.19 3.07
CA ILE A 14 -7.75 52.35 2.12
C ILE A 14 -6.81 51.73 1.09
N ASN A 15 -5.90 52.53 0.52
CA ASN A 15 -4.95 52.04 -0.47
C ASN A 15 -3.97 51.01 0.11
N MET A 16 -3.47 51.27 1.33
CA MET A 16 -2.51 50.39 2.00
C MET A 16 -3.19 49.10 2.50
N GLY A 17 -4.41 49.20 3.03
CA GLY A 17 -5.24 48.06 3.41
C GLY A 17 -5.59 47.17 2.22
N GLY A 18 -6.09 47.74 1.13
CA GLY A 18 -6.43 47.00 -0.09
C GLY A 18 -5.24 46.25 -0.71
N LYS A 19 -4.06 46.90 -0.77
CA LYS A 19 -2.83 46.27 -1.29
C LYS A 19 -2.35 45.12 -0.40
N THR A 20 -2.39 45.29 0.92
CA THR A 20 -1.95 44.24 1.85
C THR A 20 -2.92 43.06 1.85
N PHE A 21 -4.22 43.33 1.77
CA PHE A 21 -5.25 42.31 1.64
C PHE A 21 -5.09 41.50 0.34
N GLY A 22 -4.87 42.18 -0.80
CA GLY A 22 -4.63 41.51 -2.09
C GLY A 22 -3.39 40.60 -2.08
N ARG A 23 -2.29 41.03 -1.42
CA ARG A 23 -1.09 40.18 -1.23
C ARG A 23 -1.32 38.99 -0.30
N GLY A 24 -2.19 39.13 0.71
CA GLY A 24 -2.61 38.01 1.54
C GLY A 24 -3.39 36.96 0.73
N LEU A 25 -4.31 37.43 -0.13
CA LEU A 25 -5.13 36.56 -0.98
C LEU A 25 -4.30 35.75 -1.98
N SER A 26 -3.18 36.27 -2.48
CA SER A 26 -2.31 35.49 -3.38
C SER A 26 -1.71 34.23 -2.73
N ASN A 27 -1.65 34.17 -1.39
CA ASN A 27 -1.16 32.99 -0.67
C ASN A 27 -2.20 31.88 -0.49
N LEU A 28 -3.49 32.18 -0.70
CA LEU A 28 -4.59 31.22 -0.50
C LEU A 28 -4.41 29.97 -1.37
N LYS A 29 -3.86 30.14 -2.57
CA LYS A 29 -3.51 29.04 -3.47
C LYS A 29 -2.53 28.06 -2.81
N TYR A 30 -1.46 28.56 -2.21
CA TYR A 30 -0.45 27.72 -1.55
C TYR A 30 -1.02 26.96 -0.36
N PHE A 31 -1.90 27.60 0.42
CA PHE A 31 -2.61 26.90 1.50
C PHE A 31 -3.48 25.76 0.98
N SER A 32 -4.24 26.01 -0.10
CA SER A 32 -5.06 24.96 -0.72
C SER A 32 -4.21 23.79 -1.23
N GLU A 33 -3.10 24.07 -1.90
CA GLU A 33 -2.17 23.03 -2.38
C GLU A 33 -1.54 22.23 -1.23
N ALA A 34 -1.14 22.93 -0.15
CA ALA A 34 -0.59 22.30 1.04
C ALA A 34 -1.59 21.37 1.74
N VAL A 35 -2.87 21.77 1.83
CA VAL A 35 -3.92 20.94 2.41
C VAL A 35 -4.12 19.65 1.60
N VAL A 36 -4.19 19.75 0.26
CA VAL A 36 -4.34 18.57 -0.62
C VAL A 36 -3.13 17.65 -0.55
N ALA A 37 -1.91 18.19 -0.50
CA ALA A 37 -0.70 17.40 -0.33
C ALA A 37 -0.69 16.69 1.04
N GLY A 38 -1.06 17.42 2.11
CA GLY A 38 -1.17 16.89 3.46
C GLY A 38 -2.18 15.76 3.57
N GLU A 39 -3.34 15.87 2.91
CA GLU A 39 -4.36 14.82 2.88
C GLU A 39 -3.81 13.51 2.30
N ARG A 40 -3.04 13.57 1.20
CA ARG A 40 -2.43 12.38 0.59
C ARG A 40 -1.43 11.70 1.52
N ILE A 41 -0.60 12.48 2.22
CA ILE A 41 0.38 11.97 3.18
C ILE A 41 -0.35 11.30 4.35
N ILE A 42 -1.34 11.98 4.94
CA ILE A 42 -2.13 11.44 6.06
C ILE A 42 -2.87 10.17 5.65
N LYS A 43 -3.41 10.12 4.43
CA LYS A 43 -4.07 8.93 3.88
C LYS A 43 -3.12 7.73 3.79
N MET A 44 -1.87 7.95 3.39
CA MET A 44 -0.85 6.89 3.35
C MET A 44 -0.46 6.42 4.77
N ILE A 45 -0.27 7.36 5.71
CA ILE A 45 0.09 7.04 7.10
C ILE A 45 -1.02 6.23 7.79
N LYS A 46 -2.28 6.58 7.56
CA LYS A 46 -3.43 5.92 8.19
C LYS A 46 -3.85 4.61 7.51
N ARG A 47 -3.23 4.24 6.38
CA ARG A 47 -3.59 3.02 5.65
C ARG A 47 -3.10 1.80 6.42
N VAL A 48 -4.01 0.88 6.73
CA VAL A 48 -3.66 -0.46 7.22
C VAL A 48 -3.47 -1.40 6.01
N PRO A 49 -2.32 -2.08 5.87
CA PRO A 49 -2.09 -3.05 4.80
C PRO A 49 -2.85 -4.36 5.04
N HIS A 50 -3.20 -5.08 3.97
CA HIS A 50 -3.84 -6.40 4.10
C HIS A 50 -2.90 -7.46 4.65
N ILE A 51 -1.63 -7.39 4.26
CA ILE A 51 -0.54 -8.19 4.82
C ILE A 51 0.29 -7.23 5.66
N ASP A 52 0.14 -7.30 6.97
CA ASP A 52 0.82 -6.44 7.92
C ASP A 52 2.01 -7.15 8.56
N SER A 53 3.23 -6.78 8.16
CA SER A 53 4.47 -7.33 8.70
C SER A 53 4.78 -6.84 10.12
N TYR A 54 4.04 -5.88 10.65
CA TYR A 54 4.18 -5.41 12.03
C TYR A 54 3.17 -6.05 12.98
N ASN A 55 2.19 -6.80 12.45
CA ASN A 55 1.21 -7.49 13.28
C ASN A 55 1.81 -8.78 13.87
N THR A 56 1.80 -8.89 15.20
CA THR A 56 2.32 -10.05 15.95
C THR A 56 1.22 -11.02 16.43
N GLU A 57 0.00 -10.89 15.94
CA GLU A 57 -1.14 -11.75 16.33
C GLU A 57 -1.13 -13.15 15.70
N GLY A 58 -0.27 -13.40 14.72
CA GLY A 58 -0.19 -14.68 14.03
C GLY A 58 0.45 -15.80 14.85
N GLN A 59 0.29 -17.03 14.41
CA GLN A 59 0.92 -18.20 15.03
C GLN A 59 2.43 -18.23 14.72
N ILE A 60 3.24 -18.46 15.75
CA ILE A 60 4.66 -18.78 15.62
C ILE A 60 4.81 -20.30 15.72
N LEU A 61 5.42 -20.91 14.70
CA LEU A 61 5.74 -22.34 14.74
C LEU A 61 7.04 -22.55 15.54
N GLU A 62 6.97 -23.22 16.69
CA GLU A 62 8.15 -23.53 17.51
C GLU A 62 9.15 -24.45 16.79
N LYS A 63 8.64 -25.31 15.89
CA LYS A 63 9.43 -26.23 15.09
C LYS A 63 8.90 -26.23 13.66
N ILE A 64 9.81 -26.02 12.72
CA ILE A 64 9.52 -26.04 11.28
C ILE A 64 10.21 -27.27 10.69
N THR A 65 9.43 -28.18 10.09
CA THR A 65 9.97 -29.32 9.34
C THR A 65 10.25 -28.95 7.88
N GLY A 66 9.53 -27.97 7.33
CA GLY A 66 9.74 -27.43 5.99
C GLY A 66 8.96 -28.15 4.90
N GLU A 67 7.85 -28.81 5.22
CA GLU A 67 6.91 -29.30 4.21
C GLU A 67 6.07 -28.14 3.68
N VAL A 68 6.01 -27.98 2.36
CA VAL A 68 5.21 -26.93 1.70
C VAL A 68 4.14 -27.55 0.81
N GLN A 69 2.92 -27.05 0.89
CA GLN A 69 1.82 -27.48 0.04
C GLN A 69 1.05 -26.29 -0.54
N PHE A 70 0.89 -26.27 -1.86
CA PHE A 70 -0.05 -25.43 -2.57
C PHE A 70 -1.27 -26.30 -2.90
N LYS A 71 -2.46 -25.88 -2.45
CA LYS A 71 -3.71 -26.61 -2.67
C LYS A 71 -4.67 -25.74 -3.47
N HIS A 72 -4.94 -26.16 -4.69
CA HIS A 72 -5.89 -25.52 -5.61
C HIS A 72 -5.67 -24.00 -5.73
N VAL A 73 -4.41 -23.58 -5.82
CA VAL A 73 -4.05 -22.17 -5.75
C VAL A 73 -4.41 -21.46 -7.04
N LYS A 74 -5.28 -20.46 -6.91
CA LYS A 74 -5.67 -19.53 -7.97
C LYS A 74 -5.07 -18.17 -7.71
N PHE A 75 -4.35 -17.62 -8.69
CA PHE A 75 -3.63 -16.37 -8.50
C PHE A 75 -3.55 -15.51 -9.76
N MET A 76 -3.66 -14.20 -9.53
CA MET A 76 -3.43 -13.12 -10.49
C MET A 76 -2.74 -11.97 -9.76
N TYR A 77 -1.83 -11.28 -10.43
CA TYR A 77 -1.17 -10.12 -9.81
C TYR A 77 -2.15 -8.94 -9.70
N PRO A 78 -2.17 -8.18 -8.59
CA PRO A 78 -3.04 -7.01 -8.45
C PRO A 78 -2.83 -5.93 -9.53
N SER A 79 -1.62 -5.85 -10.08
CA SER A 79 -1.28 -4.93 -11.18
C SER A 79 -1.84 -5.37 -12.54
N ARG A 80 -2.27 -6.63 -12.68
CA ARG A 80 -2.80 -7.22 -13.92
C ARG A 80 -3.94 -8.21 -13.59
N PRO A 81 -5.10 -7.72 -13.12
CA PRO A 81 -6.20 -8.59 -12.65
C PRO A 81 -6.81 -9.45 -13.76
N GLU A 82 -6.74 -8.99 -15.01
CA GLU A 82 -7.29 -9.74 -16.16
C GLU A 82 -6.44 -10.97 -16.55
N THR A 83 -5.22 -11.08 -16.03
CA THR A 83 -4.29 -12.15 -16.40
C THR A 83 -4.12 -13.13 -15.25
N LEU A 84 -4.71 -14.30 -15.44
CA LEU A 84 -4.54 -15.42 -14.53
C LEU A 84 -3.14 -16.03 -14.68
N ILE A 85 -2.40 -16.14 -13.57
CA ILE A 85 -1.10 -16.82 -13.54
C ILE A 85 -1.28 -18.30 -13.19
N PHE A 86 -2.11 -18.59 -12.20
CA PHE A 86 -2.48 -19.95 -11.80
C PHE A 86 -4.00 -20.05 -11.70
N ASP A 87 -4.58 -21.10 -12.28
CA ASP A 87 -6.00 -21.41 -12.11
C ASP A 87 -6.24 -22.44 -11.01
N ASP A 88 -5.41 -23.48 -10.98
CA ASP A 88 -5.53 -24.62 -10.06
C ASP A 88 -4.15 -25.24 -9.76
N LEU A 89 -3.24 -24.44 -9.17
CA LEU A 89 -1.89 -24.94 -8.86
C LEU A 89 -1.92 -25.85 -7.63
N CYS A 90 -1.61 -27.13 -7.84
CA CYS A 90 -1.36 -28.12 -6.80
C CYS A 90 0.12 -28.54 -6.81
N LEU A 91 0.85 -28.24 -5.72
CA LEU A 91 2.27 -28.56 -5.59
C LEU A 91 2.57 -28.98 -4.15
N ARG A 92 3.27 -30.10 -3.98
CA ARG A 92 3.75 -30.57 -2.69
C ARG A 92 5.26 -30.70 -2.71
N ILE A 93 5.92 -30.05 -1.76
CA ILE A 93 7.37 -30.10 -1.54
C ILE A 93 7.58 -30.78 -0.19
N PRO A 94 7.99 -32.06 -0.17
CA PRO A 94 8.24 -32.77 1.08
C PRO A 94 9.42 -32.15 1.85
N SER A 95 9.37 -32.22 3.18
CA SER A 95 10.47 -31.80 4.04
C SER A 95 11.80 -32.47 3.65
N GLY A 96 12.89 -31.69 3.68
CA GLY A 96 14.24 -32.16 3.39
C GLY A 96 14.50 -32.51 1.93
N LYS A 97 13.59 -32.19 1.01
CA LYS A 97 13.75 -32.41 -0.44
C LYS A 97 13.94 -31.10 -1.17
N THR A 98 14.75 -31.14 -2.22
CA THR A 98 14.93 -30.03 -3.16
C THR A 98 14.06 -30.28 -4.39
N VAL A 99 13.22 -29.31 -4.73
CA VAL A 99 12.37 -29.34 -5.92
C VAL A 99 12.81 -28.22 -6.86
N ALA A 100 12.99 -28.53 -8.14
CA ALA A 100 13.31 -27.57 -9.18
C ALA A 100 12.05 -27.21 -9.98
N LEU A 101 11.76 -25.90 -10.09
CA LEU A 101 10.68 -25.39 -10.94
C LEU A 101 11.26 -24.98 -12.29
N VAL A 102 10.85 -25.68 -13.36
CA VAL A 102 11.31 -25.43 -14.73
C VAL A 102 10.14 -25.05 -15.65
N GLY A 103 10.41 -24.27 -16.69
CA GLY A 103 9.38 -23.82 -17.64
C GLY A 103 9.75 -22.54 -18.38
N GLY A 104 8.99 -22.20 -19.42
CA GLY A 104 9.22 -21.01 -20.25
C GLY A 104 9.09 -19.68 -19.50
N SER A 105 9.54 -18.57 -20.10
CA SER A 105 9.36 -17.24 -19.52
C SER A 105 7.86 -16.96 -19.28
N GLY A 106 7.53 -16.34 -18.13
CA GLY A 106 6.14 -16.02 -17.76
C GLY A 106 5.32 -17.18 -17.18
N SER A 107 5.86 -18.39 -17.05
CA SER A 107 5.12 -19.56 -16.54
C SER A 107 4.82 -19.56 -15.02
N GLY A 108 5.03 -18.44 -14.32
CA GLY A 108 4.73 -18.31 -12.89
C GLY A 108 5.79 -18.87 -11.92
N LYS A 109 6.96 -19.35 -12.37
CA LYS A 109 8.01 -19.91 -11.47
C LYS A 109 8.37 -18.98 -10.30
N SER A 110 8.72 -17.73 -10.60
CA SER A 110 9.02 -16.72 -9.57
C SER A 110 7.80 -16.38 -8.72
N THR A 111 6.60 -16.50 -9.28
CA THR A 111 5.33 -16.28 -8.59
C THR A 111 5.12 -17.31 -7.48
N VAL A 112 5.49 -18.58 -7.69
CA VAL A 112 5.45 -19.61 -6.62
C VAL A 112 6.27 -19.17 -5.42
N ILE A 113 7.47 -18.62 -5.66
CA ILE A 113 8.35 -18.12 -4.58
C ILE A 113 7.72 -16.91 -3.90
N SER A 114 7.18 -15.95 -4.65
CA SER A 114 6.52 -14.77 -4.08
C SER A 114 5.31 -15.13 -3.21
N LEU A 115 4.55 -16.15 -3.61
CA LEU A 115 3.40 -16.64 -2.85
C LEU A 115 3.84 -17.40 -1.59
N LEU A 116 4.89 -18.23 -1.67
CA LEU A 116 5.44 -18.94 -0.51
C LEU A 116 5.98 -17.97 0.55
N GLN A 117 6.62 -16.88 0.12
CA GLN A 117 7.10 -15.80 0.98
C GLN A 117 5.98 -14.87 1.45
N ARG A 118 4.71 -15.15 1.09
CA ARG A 118 3.53 -14.34 1.39
C ARG A 118 3.70 -12.86 1.01
N LEU A 119 4.40 -12.57 -0.09
CA LEU A 119 4.42 -11.22 -0.68
C LEU A 119 3.07 -10.87 -1.33
N TYR A 120 2.32 -11.89 -1.71
CA TYR A 120 0.96 -11.80 -2.21
C TYR A 120 0.13 -12.92 -1.62
N ASP A 121 -1.16 -12.63 -1.47
CA ASP A 121 -2.17 -13.62 -1.11
C ASP A 121 -2.80 -14.23 -2.36
N PRO A 122 -3.02 -15.57 -2.40
CA PRO A 122 -3.76 -16.18 -3.49
C PRO A 122 -5.23 -15.73 -3.51
N VAL A 123 -5.83 -15.65 -4.70
CA VAL A 123 -7.26 -15.27 -4.84
C VAL A 123 -8.18 -16.44 -4.48
N GLY A 124 -7.69 -17.67 -4.65
CA GLY A 124 -8.37 -18.89 -4.22
C GLY A 124 -7.38 -20.00 -3.87
N GLY A 125 -7.86 -21.01 -3.14
CA GLY A 125 -7.01 -22.06 -2.58
C GLY A 125 -6.21 -21.60 -1.36
N GLU A 126 -5.27 -22.45 -0.93
CA GLU A 126 -4.44 -22.20 0.25
C GLU A 126 -3.00 -22.67 0.05
N ILE A 127 -2.09 -22.05 0.79
CA ILE A 127 -0.68 -22.43 0.86
C ILE A 127 -0.37 -22.76 2.31
N LEU A 128 0.19 -23.94 2.53
CA LEU A 128 0.48 -24.48 3.85
C LEU A 128 1.99 -24.64 4.03
N LEU A 129 2.47 -24.29 5.22
CA LEU A 129 3.79 -24.64 5.73
C LEU A 129 3.58 -25.58 6.93
N ASP A 130 4.11 -26.80 6.85
CA ASP A 130 3.95 -27.85 7.87
C ASP A 130 2.48 -28.12 8.26
N GLY A 131 1.57 -27.99 7.28
CA GLY A 131 0.13 -28.19 7.46
C GLY A 131 -0.64 -26.96 7.99
N VAL A 132 0.06 -25.88 8.35
CA VAL A 132 -0.56 -24.63 8.81
C VAL A 132 -0.65 -23.63 7.66
N PRO A 133 -1.81 -22.98 7.44
CA PRO A 133 -1.93 -21.94 6.43
C PRO A 133 -0.95 -20.80 6.69
N ILE A 134 -0.17 -20.43 5.67
CA ILE A 134 0.82 -19.33 5.80
C ILE A 134 0.17 -17.98 6.17
N ARG A 135 -1.15 -17.86 5.96
CA ARG A 135 -1.97 -16.70 6.34
C ARG A 135 -2.15 -16.53 7.84
N GLU A 136 -2.16 -17.65 8.56
CA GLU A 136 -2.33 -17.70 10.01
C GLU A 136 -1.00 -17.51 10.74
N LEU A 137 0.12 -17.69 10.03
CA LEU A 137 1.44 -17.47 10.58
C LEU A 137 1.72 -15.98 10.78
N GLN A 138 2.47 -15.69 11.84
CA GLN A 138 3.06 -14.38 12.05
C GLN A 138 4.12 -14.13 10.97
N VAL A 139 4.05 -12.96 10.34
CA VAL A 139 5.00 -12.50 9.31
C VAL A 139 6.17 -11.77 9.96
#